data_AF-A0A519Z1U2-F1
#
_entry.id   AF-A0A519Z1U2-F1
#
_cell.length_a   1.000
_cell.length_b   1.000
_cell.length_c   1.000
_cell.angle_alpha   90.00
_cell.angle_beta   90.00
_cell.angle_gamma   90.00
#
_symmetry.space_group_name_H-M   'P 1'
#
loop_
_entity.id
_entity.type
_entity.pdbx_description
1 polymer ?
#
loop_
_entity_poly.entity_id
_entity_poly.type
_entity_poly.pdbx_seq_one_letter_code
_entity_poly.pdbx_strand_id
1 'polypeptide(L)'
;INPNDIERIEVLKDAASASIYGSRSAAGVILITTKKGKEGRAKVDVQYSKIYGWLAHKIQAANASELRYYRRIQNGNLNGTSGSFTDSLNPSFNSDNDYQALLLGNRGERDDIKLSISGGQKGMSYYGSLNYIDDKGIALNTWYNSFQSRINTEFQFSSRVKYLNKKPTR
;
A
#
# COMPACT_ATOMS: atom_id res chain seq x y z
N ILE A 1 -5.78 -6.01 -7.11
CA ILE A 1 -5.47 -7.47 -7.12
C ILE A 1 -4.88 -7.83 -5.77
N ASN A 2 -5.49 -8.77 -5.06
CA ASN A 2 -4.98 -9.24 -3.79
C ASN A 2 -3.73 -10.13 -4.02
N PRO A 3 -2.57 -9.83 -3.42
CA PRO A 3 -1.38 -10.67 -3.52
C PRO A 3 -1.60 -12.10 -3.01
N ASN A 4 -2.51 -12.31 -2.07
CA ASN A 4 -2.78 -13.64 -1.51
C ASN A 4 -3.47 -14.58 -2.50
N ASP A 5 -4.07 -14.03 -3.56
CA ASP A 5 -4.64 -14.82 -4.65
C ASP A 5 -3.60 -15.20 -5.70
N ILE A 6 -2.37 -14.72 -5.60
CA ILE A 6 -1.31 -15.04 -6.56
C ILE A 6 -0.77 -16.43 -6.21
N GLU A 7 -0.73 -17.30 -7.22
CA GLU A 7 -0.08 -18.60 -7.12
C GLU A 7 1.40 -18.49 -7.47
N ARG A 8 1.72 -17.78 -8.56
CA ARG A 8 3.11 -17.54 -8.97
C ARG A 8 3.24 -16.30 -9.85
N ILE A 9 4.45 -15.74 -9.84
CA ILE A 9 4.86 -14.61 -10.68
C ILE A 9 6.05 -15.08 -11.51
N GLU A 10 5.94 -14.98 -12.83
CA GLU A 10 7.02 -15.26 -13.78
C GLU A 10 7.44 -13.95 -14.45
N VAL A 11 8.75 -13.72 -14.57
CA VAL A 11 9.30 -12.50 -15.18
C VAL A 11 10.08 -12.88 -16.42
N LEU A 12 9.55 -12.54 -17.58
CA LEU A 12 10.17 -12.76 -18.88
C LEU A 12 11.01 -11.54 -19.24
N LYS A 13 12.33 -11.68 -19.07
CA LYS A 13 13.30 -10.61 -19.32
C LYS A 13 13.88 -10.63 -20.73
N ASP A 14 13.84 -11.78 -21.40
CA ASP A 14 14.44 -11.95 -22.71
C ASP A 14 13.43 -11.70 -23.85
N ALA A 15 13.91 -11.05 -24.91
CA ALA A 15 13.12 -10.60 -26.04
C ALA A 15 12.44 -11.76 -26.77
N ALA A 16 13.11 -12.91 -26.92
CA ALA A 16 12.53 -14.09 -27.57
C ALA A 16 11.32 -14.62 -26.78
N SER A 17 11.47 -14.78 -25.45
CA SER A 17 10.40 -15.28 -24.57
C SER A 17 9.22 -14.31 -24.43
N ALA A 18 9.49 -13.00 -24.49
CA ALA A 18 8.49 -11.96 -24.35
C ALA A 18 7.75 -11.66 -25.67
N SER A 19 8.37 -11.93 -26.83
CA SER A 19 7.84 -11.62 -28.17
C SER A 19 6.46 -12.23 -28.47
N ILE A 20 6.13 -13.38 -27.86
CA ILE A 20 4.84 -14.06 -28.00
C ILE A 20 3.68 -13.13 -27.56
N TYR A 21 3.93 -12.20 -26.63
CA TYR A 21 2.94 -11.28 -26.09
C TYR A 21 2.87 -9.93 -26.85
N GLY A 22 3.60 -9.79 -27.95
CA GLY A 22 3.49 -8.69 -28.91
C GLY A 22 4.43 -7.50 -28.67
N SER A 23 4.26 -6.43 -29.44
CA SER A 23 5.19 -5.29 -29.51
C SER A 23 5.37 -4.52 -28.20
N ARG A 24 4.36 -4.55 -27.31
CA ARG A 24 4.44 -3.92 -25.97
C ARG A 24 5.34 -4.67 -24.99
N SER A 25 5.82 -5.84 -25.39
CA SER A 25 6.70 -6.71 -24.58
C SER A 25 8.18 -6.31 -24.66
N ALA A 26 8.50 -5.22 -25.37
CA ALA A 26 9.88 -4.72 -25.53
C ALA A 26 10.56 -4.38 -24.20
N ALA A 27 9.79 -3.98 -23.17
CA ALA A 27 10.28 -3.72 -21.82
C ALA A 27 10.29 -4.96 -20.89
N GLY A 28 9.97 -6.14 -21.42
CA GLY A 28 9.75 -7.37 -20.65
C GLY A 28 8.29 -7.59 -20.26
N VAL A 29 7.97 -8.80 -19.79
CA VAL A 29 6.59 -9.21 -19.42
C VAL A 29 6.59 -9.83 -18.03
N ILE A 30 5.65 -9.41 -17.19
CA ILE A 30 5.39 -10.04 -15.88
C ILE A 30 4.08 -10.84 -15.98
N LEU A 31 4.19 -12.16 -15.91
CA LEU A 31 3.04 -13.06 -15.93
C LEU A 31 2.63 -13.41 -14.50
N ILE A 32 1.42 -12.99 -14.13
CA ILE A 32 0.84 -13.29 -12.82
C ILE A 32 -0.18 -14.41 -13.00
N THR A 33 0.08 -15.55 -12.37
CA THR A 33 -0.89 -16.66 -12.30
C THR A 33 -1.60 -16.61 -10.97
N THR A 34 -2.94 -16.63 -10.99
CA THR A 34 -3.77 -16.64 -9.78
C THR A 34 -4.14 -18.05 -9.37
N LYS A 35 -4.39 -18.23 -8.07
CA LYS A 35 -4.79 -19.49 -7.46
C LYS A 35 -6.07 -20.01 -8.11
N LYS A 36 -6.11 -21.33 -8.25
CA LYS A 36 -7.25 -22.10 -8.74
C LYS A 36 -7.66 -23.12 -7.69
N GLY A 37 -8.90 -23.59 -7.80
CA GLY A 37 -9.35 -24.73 -7.02
C GLY A 37 -8.53 -25.97 -7.34
N LYS A 38 -8.24 -26.77 -6.32
CA LYS A 38 -7.62 -28.08 -6.46
C LYS A 38 -8.66 -29.16 -6.19
N GLU A 39 -8.54 -30.29 -6.87
CA GLU A 39 -9.38 -31.45 -6.59
C GLU A 39 -9.16 -31.92 -5.15
N GLY A 40 -10.25 -32.13 -4.41
CA GLY A 40 -10.20 -32.51 -3.02
C GLY A 40 -11.22 -31.77 -2.15
N ARG A 41 -11.05 -31.89 -0.83
CA ARG A 41 -11.95 -31.28 0.15
C ARG A 41 -11.91 -29.76 0.02
N ALA A 42 -13.06 -29.12 0.23
CA ALA A 42 -13.14 -27.68 0.32
C ALA A 42 -12.22 -27.17 1.44
N LYS A 43 -11.36 -26.21 1.11
CA LYS A 43 -10.50 -25.51 2.04
C LYS A 43 -10.99 -24.07 2.17
N VAL A 44 -11.26 -23.67 3.40
CA VAL A 44 -11.61 -22.30 3.76
C VAL A 44 -10.46 -21.72 4.57
N ASP A 45 -9.93 -20.60 4.12
CA ASP A 45 -8.89 -19.86 4.83
C ASP A 45 -9.42 -18.48 5.19
N VAL A 46 -9.33 -18.14 6.47
CA VAL A 46 -9.68 -16.83 7.02
C VAL A 46 -8.42 -16.25 7.61
N GLN A 47 -8.08 -15.02 7.22
CA GLN A 47 -6.94 -14.31 7.76
C GLN A 47 -7.37 -12.90 8.11
N TYR A 48 -7.08 -12.50 9.35
CA TYR A 48 -7.24 -11.14 9.82
C TYR A 48 -5.87 -10.62 10.24
N SER A 49 -5.55 -9.39 9.86
CA SER A 49 -4.29 -8.75 10.20
C SER A 49 -4.55 -7.31 10.58
N LYS A 50 -4.03 -6.93 11.75
CA LYS A 50 -4.09 -5.58 12.27
C LYS A 50 -2.68 -5.03 12.41
N ILE A 51 -2.43 -3.86 11.82
CA ILE A 51 -1.11 -3.25 11.76
C ILE A 51 -1.21 -1.83 12.33
N TYR A 52 -0.25 -1.47 13.18
CA TYR A 52 -0.09 -0.12 13.69
C TYR A 52 1.20 0.49 13.12
N GLY A 53 1.13 1.77 12.78
CA GLY A 53 2.24 2.53 12.23
C GLY A 53 2.45 3.86 12.95
N TRP A 54 3.70 4.27 13.06
CA TRP A 54 4.11 5.57 13.60
C TRP A 54 5.28 6.13 12.79
N LEU A 55 5.48 7.44 12.87
CA LEU A 55 6.63 8.09 12.26
C LEU A 55 7.93 7.59 12.91
N ALA A 56 8.77 6.90 12.15
CA ALA A 56 9.99 6.27 12.67
C ALA A 56 11.08 7.29 13.04
N HIS A 57 11.25 8.33 12.23
CA HIS A 57 12.25 9.38 12.46
C HIS A 57 11.65 10.74 12.15
N LYS A 58 11.78 11.66 13.10
CA LYS A 58 11.50 13.08 12.89
C LYS A 58 12.78 13.78 12.42
N ILE A 59 12.63 14.73 11.51
CA ILE A 59 13.71 15.64 11.17
C ILE A 59 13.91 16.57 12.37
N GLN A 60 15.17 16.80 12.76
CA GLN A 60 15.48 17.80 13.77
C GLN A 60 15.20 19.19 13.17
N ALA A 61 14.10 19.81 13.59
CA ALA A 61 13.76 21.17 13.23
C ALA A 61 14.20 22.09 14.37
N ALA A 62 14.76 23.25 14.01
CA ALA A 62 15.09 24.27 14.99
C ALA A 62 13.80 24.77 15.66
N ASN A 63 13.81 24.87 16.98
CA ASN A 63 12.68 25.45 17.71
C ASN A 63 12.64 26.98 17.50
N ALA A 64 11.54 27.62 17.89
CA ALA A 64 11.38 29.07 17.76
C ALA A 64 12.51 29.89 18.43
N SER A 65 13.11 29.39 19.51
CA SER A 65 14.21 30.06 20.21
C SER A 65 15.54 30.01 19.45
N GLU A 66 15.87 28.85 18.88
CA GLU A 66 17.06 28.62 18.06
C GLU A 66 17.00 29.41 16.76
N LEU A 67 15.83 29.47 16.12
CA LEU A 67 15.61 30.29 14.93
C LEU A 67 15.85 31.79 15.21
N ARG A 68 15.43 32.28 16.38
CA ARG A 68 15.69 33.66 16.80
C ARG A 68 17.18 33.92 17.02
N TYR A 69 17.87 33.00 17.69
CA TYR A 69 19.31 33.10 17.90
C TYR A 69 20.07 33.14 16.56
N TYR A 70 19.73 32.25 15.63
CA TYR A 70 20.31 32.23 14.28
C TYR A 70 20.07 33.56 13.53
N ARG A 71 18.84 34.10 13.57
CA ARG A 71 18.52 35.40 12.95
C ARG A 71 19.27 36.57 13.58
N ARG A 72 19.54 36.55 14.89
CA ARG A 72 20.35 37.57 15.57
C ARG A 72 21.80 37.56 15.07
N ILE A 73 22.39 36.37 14.93
CA ILE A 73 23.74 36.21 14.36
C ILE A 73 23.76 36.70 12.90
N GLN A 74 22.80 36.28 12.08
CA GLN A 74 22.75 36.63 10.66
C GLN A 74 22.62 38.14 10.43
N ASN A 75 21.86 38.84 11.28
CA ASN A 75 21.69 40.30 11.20
C ASN A 75 22.85 41.08 11.85
N GLY A 76 23.93 40.42 12.29
CA GLY A 76 25.07 41.05 12.96
C GLY A 76 24.72 41.68 14.32
N ASN A 77 23.57 41.31 14.89
CA ASN A 77 23.00 41.95 16.08
C ASN A 77 23.05 41.01 17.28
N LEU A 78 24.27 40.77 17.76
CA LEU A 78 24.57 39.91 18.91
C LEU A 78 24.12 40.54 20.25
N ASN A 79 24.00 41.88 20.28
CA ASN A 79 23.75 42.67 21.50
C ASN A 79 22.30 43.17 21.65
N GLY A 80 21.38 42.78 20.75
CA GLY A 80 19.95 43.09 20.89
C GLY A 80 19.56 44.54 20.63
N THR A 81 20.32 45.26 19.81
CA THR A 81 20.03 46.67 19.51
C THR A 81 18.89 46.79 18.50
N SER A 82 17.76 47.32 18.98
CA SER A 82 16.56 47.77 18.27
C SER A 82 16.63 47.83 16.74
N GLY A 83 15.87 46.97 16.05
CA GLY A 83 15.67 47.09 14.59
C GLY A 83 15.30 45.80 13.86
N SER A 84 15.52 44.62 14.45
CA SER A 84 15.14 43.34 13.84
C SER A 84 14.09 42.65 14.71
N PHE A 85 12.92 42.37 14.13
CA PHE A 85 11.75 41.67 14.66
C PHE A 85 12.04 40.67 15.81
N THR A 86 12.09 41.16 17.05
CA THR A 86 12.39 40.40 18.27
C THR A 86 11.35 40.60 19.36
N ASP A 87 10.13 40.98 18.97
CA ASP A 87 8.99 41.09 19.87
C ASP A 87 8.69 39.71 20.50
N SER A 88 8.92 39.62 21.82
CA SER A 88 8.69 38.42 22.63
C SER A 88 7.21 38.09 22.82
N LEU A 89 6.30 39.03 22.50
CA LEU A 89 4.85 38.84 22.58
C LEU A 89 4.23 38.53 21.22
N ASN A 90 4.98 38.66 20.13
CA ASN A 90 4.44 38.39 18.80
C ASN A 90 4.26 36.88 18.58
N PRO A 91 3.02 36.38 18.40
CA PRO A 91 2.76 34.95 18.26
C PRO A 91 3.40 34.35 17.00
N SER A 92 3.59 35.13 15.93
CA SER A 92 4.25 34.67 14.70
C SER A 92 5.74 34.35 14.87
N PHE A 93 6.39 34.90 15.90
CA PHE A 93 7.82 34.65 16.22
C PHE A 93 8.03 33.77 17.46
N ASN A 94 6.97 33.46 18.21
CA ASN A 94 7.02 32.65 19.43
C ASN A 94 6.24 31.32 19.33
N SER A 95 5.51 31.09 18.24
CA SER A 95 4.81 29.81 18.04
C SER A 95 5.80 28.70 17.69
N ASP A 96 5.91 27.71 18.57
CA ASP A 96 6.75 26.52 18.38
C ASP A 96 5.89 25.31 18.01
N ASN A 97 5.32 25.35 16.81
CA ASN A 97 4.46 24.27 16.33
C ASN A 97 5.30 23.14 15.75
N ASP A 98 5.18 21.93 16.31
CA ASP A 98 5.73 20.73 15.68
C ASP A 98 4.83 20.33 14.49
N TYR A 99 5.08 20.95 13.34
CA TYR A 99 4.36 20.64 12.09
C TYR A 99 4.51 19.18 11.68
N GLN A 100 5.60 18.49 12.06
CA GLN A 100 5.77 17.07 11.75
C GLN A 100 4.84 16.22 12.62
N ALA A 101 4.66 16.55 13.89
CA ALA A 101 3.65 15.90 14.72
C ALA A 101 2.22 16.24 14.28
N LEU A 102 1.95 17.48 13.86
CA LEU A 102 0.62 17.88 13.41
C LEU A 102 0.22 17.20 12.10
N LEU A 103 1.15 17.06 11.16
CA LEU A 103 0.89 16.50 9.85
C LEU A 103 1.06 14.98 9.79
N LEU A 104 1.99 14.40 10.55
CA LEU A 104 2.38 12.99 10.47
C LEU A 104 2.29 12.24 11.81
N GLY A 105 1.78 12.89 12.87
CA GLY A 105 1.70 12.32 14.21
C GLY A 105 0.45 11.48 14.46
N ASN A 106 -0.44 11.31 13.46
CA ASN A 106 -1.55 10.38 13.60
C ASN A 106 -1.02 8.95 13.69
N ARG A 107 -1.61 8.14 14.58
CA ARG A 107 -1.34 6.71 14.61
C ARG A 107 -1.94 6.08 13.37
N GLY A 108 -1.10 5.52 12.52
CA GLY A 108 -1.54 4.71 11.38
C GLY A 108 -2.14 3.41 11.90
N GLU A 109 -3.29 3.03 11.37
CA GLU A 109 -3.99 1.81 11.75
C GLU A 109 -4.58 1.16 10.50
N ARG A 110 -4.20 -0.10 10.28
CA ARG A 110 -4.63 -0.86 9.12
C ARG A 110 -5.25 -2.17 9.55
N ASP A 111 -6.48 -2.38 9.10
CA ASP A 111 -7.23 -3.62 9.24
C ASP A 111 -7.33 -4.29 7.85
N ASP A 112 -6.91 -5.54 7.77
CA ASP A 112 -6.88 -6.34 6.54
C ASP A 112 -7.55 -7.69 6.80
N ILE A 113 -8.73 -7.88 6.20
CA ILE A 113 -9.57 -9.07 6.34
C ILE A 113 -9.59 -9.82 5.02
N LYS A 114 -9.19 -11.08 5.05
CA LYS A 114 -9.13 -11.98 3.90
C LYS A 114 -9.95 -13.23 4.18
N LEU A 115 -10.77 -13.57 3.20
CA LEU A 115 -11.55 -14.80 3.18
C LEU A 115 -11.29 -15.46 1.84
N SER A 116 -10.93 -16.73 1.84
CA SER A 116 -10.80 -17.50 0.61
C SER A 116 -11.37 -18.90 0.79
N ILE A 117 -11.98 -19.40 -0.28
CA ILE A 117 -12.53 -20.73 -0.38
C ILE A 117 -12.03 -21.37 -1.67
N SER A 118 -11.55 -22.59 -1.57
CA SER A 118 -11.03 -23.33 -2.71
C SER A 118 -11.43 -24.80 -2.62
N GLY A 119 -11.68 -25.42 -3.76
CA GLY A 119 -12.01 -26.83 -3.81
C GLY A 119 -12.31 -27.28 -5.23
N GLY A 120 -12.64 -28.56 -5.36
CA GLY A 120 -12.96 -29.13 -6.65
C GLY A 120 -13.20 -30.63 -6.55
N GLN A 121 -13.98 -31.15 -7.49
CA GLN A 121 -14.15 -32.57 -7.73
C GLN A 121 -13.64 -32.91 -9.14
N LYS A 122 -13.59 -34.19 -9.47
CA LYS A 122 -13.14 -34.67 -10.78
C LYS A 122 -13.96 -33.99 -11.89
N GLY A 123 -13.32 -33.11 -12.65
CA GLY A 123 -13.94 -32.35 -13.73
C GLY A 123 -14.48 -30.95 -13.38
N MET A 124 -14.40 -30.49 -12.12
CA MET A 124 -14.77 -29.13 -11.73
C MET A 124 -13.86 -28.60 -10.61
N SER A 125 -13.29 -27.41 -10.77
CA SER A 125 -12.61 -26.71 -9.69
C SER A 125 -13.06 -25.26 -9.54
N TYR A 126 -13.05 -24.78 -8.31
CA TYR A 126 -13.51 -23.44 -7.95
C TYR A 126 -12.57 -22.79 -6.92
N TYR A 127 -12.41 -21.49 -7.05
CA TYR A 127 -11.71 -20.62 -6.10
C TYR A 127 -12.48 -19.32 -5.97
N GLY A 128 -12.82 -18.95 -4.74
CA GLY A 128 -13.46 -17.70 -4.38
C GLY A 128 -12.61 -16.98 -3.34
N SER A 129 -12.54 -15.66 -3.42
CA SER A 129 -11.81 -14.84 -2.44
C SER A 129 -12.46 -13.49 -2.28
N LEU A 130 -12.43 -13.00 -1.04
CA LEU A 130 -12.86 -11.68 -0.62
C LEU A 130 -11.74 -11.06 0.21
N ASN A 131 -11.50 -9.77 0.02
CA ASN A 131 -10.48 -9.03 0.72
C ASN A 131 -10.98 -7.62 1.00
N TYR A 132 -10.93 -7.22 2.26
CA TYR A 132 -11.29 -5.88 2.70
C TYR A 132 -10.10 -5.26 3.44
N ILE A 133 -9.69 -4.08 2.99
CA ILE A 133 -8.62 -3.28 3.60
C ILE A 133 -9.22 -1.94 4.01
N ASP A 134 -9.03 -1.57 5.27
CA ASP A 134 -9.21 -0.22 5.82
C ASP A 134 -7.84 0.21 6.36
N ASP A 135 -7.19 1.18 5.70
CA ASP A 135 -5.83 1.61 6.00
C ASP A 135 -5.81 3.12 6.26
N LYS A 136 -5.69 3.48 7.54
CA LYS A 136 -5.57 4.87 7.99
C LYS A 136 -4.09 5.21 8.06
N GLY A 137 -3.66 6.18 7.26
CA GLY A 137 -2.28 6.62 7.20
C GLY A 137 -1.86 7.42 8.44
N ILE A 138 -0.54 7.54 8.62
CA ILE A 138 0.06 8.42 9.63
C ILE A 138 -0.09 9.91 9.29
N ALA A 139 -0.29 10.21 8.00
CA ALA A 139 -0.50 11.57 7.53
C ALA A 139 -1.94 12.03 7.79
N LEU A 140 -2.09 13.30 8.16
CA LEU A 140 -3.38 13.91 8.41
C LEU A 140 -4.28 13.74 7.18
N ASN A 141 -5.52 13.32 7.43
CA ASN A 141 -6.55 13.13 6.41
C ASN A 141 -6.16 12.17 5.25
N THR A 142 -5.27 11.20 5.52
CA THR A 142 -4.89 10.18 4.54
C THR A 142 -5.47 8.82 4.92
N TRP A 143 -6.25 8.22 4.03
CA TRP A 143 -6.88 6.92 4.23
C TRP A 143 -7.01 6.16 2.92
N TYR A 144 -7.09 4.84 2.99
CA TYR A 144 -7.26 3.96 1.85
C TYR A 144 -8.18 2.80 2.21
N ASN A 145 -9.32 2.72 1.51
CA ASN A 145 -10.28 1.65 1.67
C ASN A 145 -10.41 0.87 0.36
N SER A 146 -10.31 -0.46 0.43
CA SER A 146 -10.42 -1.31 -0.74
C SER A 146 -11.20 -2.57 -0.43
N PHE A 147 -12.20 -2.84 -1.24
CA PHE A 147 -12.90 -4.11 -1.28
C PHE A 147 -12.58 -4.82 -2.60
N GLN A 148 -12.11 -6.05 -2.51
CA GLN A 148 -11.71 -6.84 -3.67
C GLN A 148 -12.37 -8.21 -3.57
N SER A 149 -12.95 -8.67 -4.68
CA SER A 149 -13.54 -10.00 -4.81
C SER A 149 -13.00 -10.67 -6.06
N ARG A 150 -12.71 -11.97 -5.97
CA ARG A 150 -12.30 -12.76 -7.13
C ARG A 150 -12.94 -14.13 -7.10
N ILE A 151 -13.40 -14.55 -8.27
CA ILE A 151 -14.01 -15.86 -8.52
C ILE A 151 -13.34 -16.47 -9.75
N ASN A 152 -12.78 -17.65 -9.59
CA ASN A 152 -12.18 -18.45 -10.64
C ASN A 152 -12.88 -19.81 -10.67
N THR A 153 -13.42 -20.20 -11.82
CA THR A 153 -14.08 -21.50 -11.99
C THR A 153 -13.61 -22.18 -13.26
N GLU A 154 -13.34 -23.48 -13.17
CA GLU A 154 -12.86 -24.32 -14.24
C GLU A 154 -13.73 -25.59 -14.33
N PHE A 155 -14.27 -25.86 -15.52
CA PHE A 155 -15.12 -27.01 -15.78
C PHE A 155 -14.54 -27.83 -16.93
N GLN A 156 -14.46 -29.14 -16.75
CA GLN A 156 -14.00 -30.09 -17.76
C GLN A 156 -15.11 -31.10 -18.03
N PHE A 157 -15.82 -30.90 -19.16
CA PHE A 157 -16.96 -31.73 -19.57
C PHE A 157 -16.52 -33.09 -20.14
N SER A 158 -15.34 -33.15 -20.78
CA SER A 158 -14.73 -34.40 -21.26
C SER A 158 -13.20 -34.23 -21.35
N SER A 159 -12.46 -35.30 -21.65
CA SER A 159 -11.01 -35.22 -21.91
C SER A 159 -10.64 -34.32 -23.09
N ARG A 160 -11.62 -33.94 -23.93
CA ARG A 160 -11.44 -33.13 -25.13
C ARG A 160 -11.98 -31.70 -25.03
N VAL A 161 -12.80 -31.37 -24.04
CA VAL A 161 -13.43 -30.04 -23.90
C VAL A 161 -13.31 -29.48 -22.49
N LYS A 162 -12.69 -28.30 -22.38
CA LYS A 162 -12.41 -27.59 -21.13
C LYS A 162 -12.88 -26.14 -21.23
N TYR A 163 -13.68 -25.70 -20.25
CA TYR A 163 -14.15 -24.34 -20.12
C TYR A 163 -13.46 -23.66 -18.92
N LEU A 164 -12.94 -22.45 -19.14
CA LEU A 164 -12.27 -21.65 -18.13
C LEU A 164 -12.84 -20.24 -18.14
N ASN A 165 -13.37 -19.78 -17.00
CA ASN A 165 -13.75 -18.39 -16.86
C ASN A 165 -12.54 -17.57 -16.39
N LYS A 166 -11.87 -16.89 -17.35
CA LYS A 166 -10.88 -15.84 -17.05
C LYS A 166 -11.54 -14.49 -17.32
N LYS A 167 -12.23 -13.93 -16.34
CA LYS A 167 -12.60 -12.50 -16.39
C LYS A 167 -11.46 -11.66 -15.82
N PRO A 168 -10.89 -10.72 -16.58
CA PRO A 168 -10.05 -9.68 -16.01
C PRO A 168 -10.96 -8.72 -15.24
N THR A 169 -10.97 -8.80 -13.92
CA THR A 169 -11.50 -7.72 -13.08
C THR A 169 -10.58 -6.52 -13.25
N ARG A 170 -11.11 -5.46 -13.88
CA ARG A 170 -10.48 -4.13 -13.95
C ARG A 170 -10.24 -3.56 -12.56
#